data_AF-A0A9E2A5H0-F1
#
_entry.id   AF-A0A9E2A5H0-F1
#
_cell.length_a   1.000
_cell.length_b   1.000
_cell.length_c   1.000
_cell.angle_alpha   90.00
_cell.angle_beta   90.00
_cell.angle_gamma   90.00
#
_symmetry.space_group_name_H-M   'P 1'
#
loop_
_entity.id
_entity.type
_entity.pdbx_description
1 polymer ?
#
loop_
_entity_poly.entity_id
_entity_poly.type
_entity_poly.pdbx_seq_one_letter_code
_entity_poly.pdbx_strand_id
1 'polypeptide(L)'
;RNIATNPDDATIVDTIIQMGRNLKLDVVAEGVEDEAQLNFLQKLGCTYVQGLLFGDPTSSDNYLELLLAQAEGTDQHRALFA
;
A
#
# COMPACT_ATOMS: atom_id res chain seq x y z
N ARG A 1 -7.43 -11.69 3.25
CA ARG A 1 -6.60 -12.90 3.53
C ARG A 1 -5.31 -12.40 4.17
N ASN A 2 -4.94 -12.91 5.34
CA ASN A 2 -4.11 -12.15 6.31
C ASN A 2 -2.60 -12.44 6.10
N ILE A 3 -1.96 -11.65 5.26
CA ILE A 3 -0.56 -11.84 4.80
C ILE A 3 0.47 -11.76 5.94
N ALA A 4 0.14 -11.08 7.04
CA ALA A 4 1.03 -10.96 8.20
C ALA A 4 1.03 -12.23 9.08
N THR A 5 0.03 -13.10 8.96
CA THR A 5 -0.17 -14.24 9.87
C THR A 5 -0.37 -15.57 9.17
N ASN A 6 -0.62 -15.58 7.86
CA ASN A 6 -0.78 -16.79 7.06
C ASN A 6 0.41 -16.98 6.08
N PRO A 7 1.26 -18.00 6.28
CA PRO A 7 2.44 -18.24 5.44
C PRO A 7 2.09 -18.58 3.98
N ASP A 8 0.94 -19.19 3.71
CA ASP A 8 0.52 -19.50 2.34
C ASP A 8 0.17 -18.23 1.56
N ASP A 9 -0.59 -17.32 2.21
CA ASP A 9 -0.91 -16.02 1.63
C ASP A 9 0.35 -15.17 1.43
N ALA A 10 1.27 -15.19 2.40
CA ALA A 10 2.57 -14.52 2.32
C ALA A 10 3.40 -15.01 1.12
N THR A 11 3.44 -16.34 0.88
CA THR A 11 4.20 -16.95 -0.22
C THR A 11 3.63 -16.54 -1.58
N ILE A 12 2.30 -16.51 -1.72
CA ILE A 12 1.64 -16.08 -2.96
C ILE A 12 1.96 -14.62 -3.26
N VAL A 13 1.85 -13.74 -2.25
CA VAL A 13 2.12 -12.30 -2.39
C VAL A 13 3.58 -12.04 -2.76
N ASP A 14 4.54 -12.68 -2.09
CA ASP A 14 5.96 -12.61 -2.44
C ASP A 14 6.21 -13.04 -3.90
N THR A 15 5.64 -14.17 -4.31
CA THR A 15 5.77 -14.68 -5.68
C THR A 15 5.28 -13.66 -6.71
N ILE A 16 4.14 -13.01 -6.47
CA ILE A 16 3.56 -12.00 -7.39
C ILE A 16 4.45 -10.75 -7.45
N ILE A 17 4.91 -10.25 -6.30
CA ILE A 17 5.80 -9.07 -6.24
C ILE A 17 7.10 -9.36 -7.01
N GLN A 18 7.70 -10.52 -6.78
CA GLN A 18 8.92 -10.93 -7.47
C GLN A 18 8.71 -11.11 -8.97
N MET A 19 7.56 -11.62 -9.39
CA MET A 19 7.18 -11.73 -10.80
C MET A 19 7.06 -10.35 -11.47
N GLY A 20 6.33 -9.42 -10.85
CA GLY A 20 6.18 -8.06 -11.37
C GLY A 20 7.52 -7.35 -11.53
N ARG A 21 8.39 -7.45 -10.52
CA ARG A 21 9.77 -6.93 -10.56
C ARG A 21 10.57 -7.49 -11.73
N ASN A 22 10.57 -8.81 -11.91
CA ASN A 22 11.32 -9.47 -12.99
C ASN A 22 10.81 -9.06 -14.38
N LEU A 23 9.51 -8.76 -14.48
CA LEU A 23 8.88 -8.25 -15.69
C LEU A 23 9.00 -6.74 -15.86
N LYS A 24 9.65 -6.02 -14.92
CA LYS A 24 9.74 -4.55 -14.88
C LYS A 24 8.37 -3.88 -14.89
N LEU A 25 7.42 -4.46 -14.18
CA LEU A 25 6.09 -3.92 -13.97
C LEU A 25 5.97 -3.34 -12.57
N ASP A 26 5.26 -2.23 -12.46
CA ASP A 26 4.80 -1.72 -11.18
C ASP A 26 3.71 -2.64 -10.62
N VAL A 27 3.79 -2.94 -9.31
CA VAL A 27 2.82 -3.77 -8.60
C VAL A 27 2.13 -2.91 -7.55
N VAL A 28 0.80 -2.89 -7.58
CA VAL A 28 -0.05 -2.28 -6.56
C VAL A 28 -0.64 -3.39 -5.69
N ALA A 29 -0.36 -3.38 -4.40
CA ALA A 29 -1.03 -4.25 -3.44
C ALA A 29 -2.31 -3.57 -2.93
N GLU A 30 -3.46 -4.11 -3.32
CA GLU A 30 -4.78 -3.63 -2.91
C GLU A 30 -5.28 -4.32 -1.64
N GLY A 31 -6.08 -3.61 -0.84
CA GLY A 31 -6.69 -4.13 0.38
C GLY A 31 -5.80 -4.02 1.63
N VAL A 32 -4.92 -3.02 1.70
CA VAL A 32 -4.09 -2.76 2.90
C VAL A 32 -4.94 -2.04 3.97
N GLU A 33 -5.20 -2.73 5.07
CA GLU A 33 -6.10 -2.24 6.14
C GLU A 33 -5.37 -1.78 7.40
N ASP A 34 -4.13 -2.24 7.61
CA ASP A 34 -3.35 -1.94 8.82
C ASP A 34 -1.84 -1.80 8.53
N GLU A 35 -1.13 -1.19 9.48
CA GLU A 35 0.32 -0.97 9.37
C GLU A 35 1.14 -2.28 9.34
N ALA A 36 0.65 -3.38 9.91
CA ALA A 36 1.38 -4.65 9.87
C ALA A 36 1.42 -5.22 8.45
N GLN A 37 0.32 -5.11 7.71
CA GLN A 37 0.23 -5.44 6.29
C GLN A 37 1.12 -4.52 5.45
N LEU A 38 1.09 -3.20 5.69
CA LEU A 38 1.96 -2.24 5.02
C LEU A 38 3.44 -2.57 5.22
N ASN A 39 3.86 -2.76 6.48
CA ASN A 39 5.24 -3.11 6.83
C ASN A 39 5.69 -4.42 6.20
N PHE A 40 4.81 -5.42 6.11
CA PHE A 40 5.09 -6.67 5.41
C PHE A 40 5.34 -6.44 3.92
N LEU A 41 4.45 -5.69 3.24
CA LEU A 41 4.56 -5.37 1.82
C LEU A 41 5.81 -4.53 1.51
N GLN A 42 6.16 -3.57 2.37
CA GLN A 42 7.38 -2.78 2.27
C GLN A 42 8.65 -3.63 2.40
N LYS A 43 8.67 -4.64 3.28
CA LYS A 43 9.80 -5.59 3.39
C LYS A 43 9.96 -6.46 2.15
N LEU A 44 8.85 -6.84 1.52
CA LEU A 44 8.87 -7.48 0.20
C LEU A 44 9.20 -6.46 -0.91
N GLY A 45 9.20 -5.16 -0.60
CA GLY A 45 9.44 -3.99 -1.44
C GLY A 45 8.43 -3.82 -2.57
N CYS A 46 7.16 -4.05 -2.24
CA CYS A 46 6.05 -3.51 -3.01
C CYS A 46 6.03 -1.99 -2.85
N THR A 47 6.06 -1.26 -3.97
CA THR A 47 6.22 0.21 -3.96
C THR A 47 4.87 0.94 -3.93
N TYR A 48 3.78 0.32 -4.38
CA TYR A 48 2.46 0.93 -4.44
C TYR A 48 1.46 0.10 -3.63
N VAL A 49 0.62 0.79 -2.87
CA VAL A 49 -0.38 0.17 -1.99
C VAL A 49 -1.67 0.96 -2.05
N GLN A 50 -2.80 0.27 -1.86
CA GLN A 50 -4.11 0.87 -1.74
C GLN A 50 -4.91 0.12 -0.67
N GLY A 51 -5.68 0.83 0.15
CA GLY A 51 -6.62 0.21 1.08
C GLY A 51 -7.10 1.14 2.17
N LEU A 52 -7.94 0.60 3.07
CA LEU A 52 -8.61 1.33 4.14
C LEU A 52 -7.65 2.04 5.10
N LEU A 53 -6.40 1.57 5.21
CA LEU A 53 -5.37 2.25 6.01
C LEU A 53 -5.18 3.71 5.58
N PHE A 54 -5.37 4.02 4.30
CA PHE A 54 -5.15 5.36 3.74
C PHE A 54 -6.45 6.17 3.56
N GLY A 55 -7.61 5.52 3.72
CA GLY A 55 -8.92 6.13 3.56
C GLY A 55 -9.88 5.28 2.72
N ASP A 56 -11.18 5.55 2.90
CA ASP A 56 -12.25 4.99 2.11
C ASP A 56 -12.34 5.62 0.71
N PRO A 57 -13.02 4.97 -0.26
CA PRO A 57 -13.45 5.63 -1.48
C PRO A 57 -14.20 6.94 -1.16
N THR A 58 -13.75 8.04 -1.76
CA THR A 58 -14.19 9.39 -1.38
C THR A 58 -14.60 10.21 -2.60
N SER A 59 -15.24 11.36 -2.37
CA SER A 59 -15.63 12.28 -3.44
C SER A 59 -14.42 12.95 -4.09
N SER A 60 -14.62 13.54 -5.28
CA SER A 60 -13.58 14.36 -5.93
C SER A 60 -13.10 15.51 -5.05
N ASP A 61 -14.00 16.13 -4.29
CA ASP A 61 -13.71 17.29 -3.45
C ASP A 61 -12.80 16.89 -2.28
N ASN A 62 -13.14 15.79 -1.59
CA ASN A 62 -12.31 15.25 -0.52
C ASN A 62 -10.95 14.75 -1.06
N TYR A 63 -10.94 14.17 -2.26
CA TYR A 63 -9.69 13.75 -2.90
C TYR A 63 -8.79 14.94 -3.24
N LEU A 64 -9.37 16.06 -3.69
CA LEU A 64 -8.63 17.30 -3.92
C LEU A 64 -8.01 17.83 -2.63
N GLU A 65 -8.73 17.81 -1.51
CA GLU A 65 -8.18 18.21 -0.21
C GLU A 65 -6.98 17.34 0.21
N LEU A 66 -7.07 16.03 -0.01
CA LEU A 66 -5.95 15.10 0.23
C LEU A 66 -4.72 15.44 -0.63
N LEU A 67 -4.91 15.72 -1.92
CA LEU A 67 -3.82 16.11 -2.83
C LEU A 67 -3.15 17.42 -2.41
N LEU A 68 -3.95 18.41 -1.96
CA LEU A 68 -3.42 19.68 -1.46
C LEU A 68 -2.59 19.48 -0.18
N ALA A 69 -3.10 18.69 0.78
CA ALA A 69 -2.36 18.36 2.00
C ALA A 69 -1.03 17.64 1.70
N GLN A 70 -1.02 16.73 0.73
CA GLN A 70 0.21 16.05 0.29
C GLN A 70 1.23 17.02 -0.32
N ALA A 71 0.78 17.98 -1.15
CA ALA A 71 1.63 19.00 -1.75
C ALA A 71 2.25 19.93 -0.69
N GLU A 72 1.50 20.24 0.37
CA GLU A 72 1.97 21.04 1.51
C GLU A 72 2.80 20.23 2.51
N GLY A 73 2.81 18.89 2.39
CA GLY A 73 3.50 17.97 3.29
C GLY A 73 2.86 17.85 4.67
N THR A 74 1.57 18.15 4.76
CA THR A 74 0.75 18.05 5.96
C THR A 74 -0.09 16.77 6.00
N ASP A 75 0.15 15.86 5.05
CA ASP A 75 -0.60 14.61 4.93
C ASP A 75 -0.34 13.66 6.12
N GLN A 76 -1.43 13.10 6.65
CA GLN A 76 -1.42 12.24 7.83
C GLN A 76 -0.56 10.97 7.64
N HIS A 77 -0.47 10.47 6.40
CA HIS A 77 0.16 9.19 6.12
C HIS A 77 1.64 9.30 5.74
N ARG A 78 2.20 10.52 5.62
CA ARG A 78 3.60 10.74 5.27
C ARG A 78 4.57 9.95 6.14
N ALA A 79 4.29 9.88 7.44
CA ALA A 79 5.13 9.19 8.40
C ALA A 79 5.21 7.67 8.16
N LEU A 80 4.24 7.08 7.44
CA LEU A 80 4.23 5.66 7.09
C LEU A 80 5.21 5.29 5.96
N PHE A 81 5.74 6.30 5.24
CA PHE A 81 6.63 6.14 4.09
C PHE A 81 7.94 6.93 4.21
N ALA A 82 8.25 7.41 5.42
CA ALA A 82 9.47 8.16 5.72
C ALA A 82 10.70 7.25 5.90
#